data_AF-A0A925CRT5-F1
#
_entry.id   AF-A0A925CRT5-F1
#
_cell.length_a   1.000
_cell.length_b   1.000
_cell.length_c   1.000
_cell.angle_alpha   90.00
_cell.angle_beta   90.00
_cell.angle_gamma   90.00
#
_symmetry.space_group_name_H-M   'P 1'
#
loop_
_entity.id
_entity.type
_entity.pdbx_description
1 polymer ?
#
loop_
_entity_poly.entity_id
_entity_poly.type
_entity_poly.pdbx_seq_one_letter_code
_entity_poly.pdbx_strand_id
1 'polypeptide(L)'
;MTSVACRIAAALCLAAVAPTLHAQAARVSATGHVITITNGRTRHRITLPDSVRVDMDTVEVLDSQNIFSTSYLLLVVKGPSKRDAMGAGHCGAGSETAIVWVELLAWRIRHSKSQLVESCLQNTYITGTIDWTADQMQMKFSDIDSASRTRVLRYDRLNPERGFTVTPDSSAK
;
A
#
# COMPACT_ATOMS: atom_id res chain seq x y z
N MET A 1 10.02 68.34 -33.56
CA MET A 1 10.60 67.09 -34.11
C MET A 1 11.05 66.25 -32.92
N THR A 2 10.14 65.43 -32.38
CA THR A 2 10.36 64.70 -31.14
C THR A 2 9.76 63.31 -31.24
N SER A 3 10.44 62.39 -30.56
CA SER A 3 9.98 61.12 -30.03
C SER A 3 10.22 59.88 -30.90
N VAL A 4 11.40 59.28 -30.67
CA VAL A 4 11.70 57.88 -30.96
C VAL A 4 11.20 57.04 -29.79
N ALA A 5 10.19 56.20 -30.03
CA ALA A 5 9.68 55.26 -29.04
C ALA A 5 10.49 53.96 -29.07
N CYS A 6 11.32 53.76 -28.04
CA CYS A 6 12.04 52.51 -27.80
C CYS A 6 11.10 51.52 -27.07
N ARG A 7 10.72 50.41 -27.73
CA ARG A 7 9.97 49.32 -27.10
C ARG A 7 10.94 48.22 -26.68
N ILE A 8 11.17 48.08 -25.39
CA ILE A 8 11.92 46.95 -24.81
C ILE A 8 10.95 45.77 -24.67
N ALA A 9 11.18 44.72 -25.45
CA ALA A 9 10.50 43.44 -25.29
C ALA A 9 11.19 42.64 -24.17
N ALA A 10 10.52 42.46 -23.04
CA ALA A 10 10.98 41.58 -21.97
C ALA A 10 10.67 40.12 -22.35
N ALA A 11 11.70 39.36 -22.71
CA ALA A 11 11.61 37.92 -22.89
C ALA A 11 11.52 37.24 -21.52
N LEU A 12 10.33 36.78 -21.12
CA LEU A 12 10.18 35.86 -19.99
C LEU A 12 10.76 34.50 -20.39
N CYS A 13 11.99 34.22 -19.96
CA CYS A 13 12.51 32.87 -19.88
C CYS A 13 11.73 32.11 -18.79
N LEU A 14 10.67 31.38 -19.19
CA LEU A 14 10.12 30.30 -18.41
C LEU A 14 11.16 29.17 -18.36
N ALA A 15 12.09 29.26 -17.41
CA ALA A 15 12.90 28.11 -17.02
C ALA A 15 11.94 27.07 -16.42
N ALA A 16 11.54 26.11 -17.24
CA ALA A 16 10.87 24.90 -16.79
C ALA A 16 11.84 24.15 -15.87
N VAL A 17 11.81 24.47 -14.58
CA VAL A 17 12.46 23.67 -13.54
C VAL A 17 11.68 22.37 -13.49
N ALA A 18 12.11 21.38 -14.27
CA ALA A 18 11.59 20.03 -14.14
C ALA A 18 11.91 19.56 -12.71
N PRO A 19 10.91 19.26 -11.86
CA PRO A 19 11.19 18.71 -10.56
C PRO A 19 11.63 17.26 -10.77
N THR A 20 12.93 17.02 -10.91
CA THR A 20 13.53 15.71 -10.69
C THR A 20 13.59 15.47 -9.19
N LEU A 21 12.41 15.38 -8.56
CA LEU A 21 12.28 14.81 -7.23
C LEU A 21 12.50 13.31 -7.40
N HIS A 22 13.75 12.89 -7.36
CA HIS A 22 14.08 11.51 -7.02
C HIS A 22 13.46 11.27 -5.64
N ALA A 23 12.29 10.63 -5.63
CA ALA A 23 11.68 10.15 -4.41
C ALA A 23 12.71 9.22 -3.76
N GLN A 24 13.39 9.70 -2.71
CA GLN A 24 14.16 8.83 -1.85
C GLN A 24 13.17 7.77 -1.37
N ALA A 25 13.40 6.52 -1.76
CA ALA A 25 12.55 5.42 -1.38
C ALA A 25 12.41 5.44 0.15
N ALA A 26 11.19 5.69 0.62
CA ALA A 26 10.93 5.77 2.05
C ALA A 26 11.33 4.43 2.68
N ARG A 27 12.16 4.48 3.72
CA ARG A 27 12.54 3.26 4.45
C ARG A 27 11.40 2.92 5.39
N VAL A 28 10.92 1.69 5.30
CA VAL A 28 9.85 1.20 6.17
C VAL A 28 10.39 0.09 7.06
N SER A 29 10.06 0.18 8.34
CA SER A 29 10.30 -0.88 9.32
C SER A 29 9.06 -1.08 10.19
N ALA A 30 8.89 -2.29 10.71
CA ALA A 30 7.76 -2.63 11.56
C ALA A 30 8.22 -3.26 12.86
N THR A 31 7.44 -3.03 13.92
CA THR A 31 7.61 -3.70 15.21
C THR A 31 6.24 -3.83 15.86
N GLY A 32 5.74 -5.06 16.00
CA GLY A 32 4.41 -5.33 16.54
C GLY A 32 3.31 -4.76 15.65
N HIS A 33 2.63 -3.70 16.10
CA HIS A 33 1.59 -2.99 15.33
C HIS A 33 2.04 -1.62 14.81
N VAL A 34 3.30 -1.24 15.02
CA VAL A 34 3.80 0.08 14.63
C VAL A 34 4.64 -0.02 13.37
N ILE A 35 4.21 0.67 12.32
CA ILE A 35 5.01 0.97 11.14
C ILE A 35 5.76 2.27 11.38
N THR A 36 7.06 2.23 11.12
CA THR A 36 7.90 3.42 10.98
C THR A 36 8.14 3.69 9.51
N ILE A 37 7.81 4.89 9.04
CA ILE A 37 8.17 5.39 7.72
C ILE A 37 9.21 6.49 7.88
N THR A 38 10.37 6.32 7.27
CA THR A 38 11.46 7.29 7.30
C THR A 38 11.64 7.92 5.92
N ASN A 39 11.43 9.23 5.84
CA ASN A 39 11.64 10.03 4.63
C ASN A 39 12.70 11.11 4.93
N GLY A 40 13.92 10.90 4.42
CA GLY A 40 15.07 11.72 4.76
C GLY A 40 15.37 11.70 6.26
N ARG A 41 15.22 12.85 6.93
CA ARG A 41 15.42 13.02 8.38
C ARG A 41 14.14 12.85 9.20
N THR A 42 12.98 12.81 8.55
CA THR A 42 11.70 12.76 9.24
C THR A 42 11.28 11.32 9.43
N ARG A 43 10.84 10.99 10.65
CA ARG A 43 10.36 9.67 11.03
C ARG A 43 8.90 9.77 11.43
N HIS A 44 8.04 9.08 10.70
CA HIS A 44 6.61 8.98 10.98
C HIS A 44 6.31 7.61 11.57
N ARG A 45 5.50 7.58 12.63
CA ARG A 45 5.06 6.34 13.27
C ARG A 45 3.55 6.21 13.08
N ILE A 46 3.13 5.09 12.54
CA ILE A 46 1.74 4.76 12.25
C ILE A 46 1.45 3.46 12.98
N THR A 47 0.39 3.43 13.79
CA THR A 47 -0.04 2.19 14.45
C THR A 47 -1.18 1.62 13.64
N LEU A 48 -0.99 0.45 13.01
CA LEU A 48 -2.07 -0.22 12.29
C LEU A 48 -3.16 -0.66 13.28
N PRO A 49 -4.44 -0.61 12.87
CA PRO A 49 -5.54 -1.06 13.72
C PRO A 49 -5.55 -2.57 13.88
N ASP A 50 -6.19 -3.05 14.95
CA ASP A 50 -6.28 -4.47 15.28
C ASP A 50 -7.02 -5.31 14.22
N SER A 51 -7.79 -4.67 13.34
CA SER A 51 -8.42 -5.32 12.18
C SER A 51 -7.41 -5.93 11.20
N VAL A 52 -6.14 -5.52 11.25
CA VAL A 52 -5.05 -6.22 10.55
C VAL A 52 -4.71 -7.47 11.36
N ARG A 53 -5.10 -8.64 10.84
CA ARG A 53 -5.06 -9.94 11.56
C ARG A 53 -3.67 -10.60 11.60
N VAL A 54 -2.64 -9.89 11.15
CA VAL A 54 -1.25 -10.37 11.05
C VAL A 54 -0.38 -9.53 11.98
N ASP A 55 0.44 -10.18 12.78
CA ASP A 55 1.51 -9.50 13.53
C ASP A 55 2.64 -9.13 12.57
N MET A 56 3.23 -7.95 12.76
CA MET A 56 4.20 -7.44 11.79
C MET A 56 5.63 -7.82 12.16
N ASP A 57 6.15 -8.85 11.49
CA ASP A 57 7.58 -9.13 11.44
C ASP A 57 8.25 -8.36 10.30
N THR A 58 7.59 -8.33 9.14
CA THR A 58 8.06 -7.63 7.95
C THR A 58 6.93 -6.81 7.34
N VAL A 59 7.29 -5.63 6.83
CA VAL A 59 6.38 -4.74 6.09
C VAL A 59 7.11 -4.21 4.89
N GLU A 60 6.48 -4.34 3.74
CA GLU A 60 6.92 -3.78 2.47
C GLU A 60 5.88 -2.79 1.96
N VAL A 61 6.33 -1.64 1.44
CA VAL A 61 5.44 -0.70 0.75
C VAL A 61 5.41 -1.08 -0.72
N LEU A 62 4.27 -1.57 -1.17
CA LEU A 62 4.05 -1.88 -2.57
C LEU A 62 3.82 -0.62 -3.41
N ASP A 63 3.04 0.33 -2.88
CA ASP A 63 2.81 1.63 -3.52
C ASP A 63 2.56 2.70 -2.45
N SER A 64 2.92 3.94 -2.79
CA SER A 64 2.74 5.12 -1.95
C SER A 64 2.37 6.29 -2.83
N GLN A 65 1.16 6.81 -2.66
CA GLN A 65 0.68 8.01 -3.33
C GLN A 65 0.46 9.13 -2.33
N ASN A 66 0.76 10.36 -2.75
CA ASN A 66 0.39 11.56 -2.00
C ASN A 66 -0.48 12.43 -2.90
N ILE A 67 -1.73 12.64 -2.48
CA ILE A 67 -2.68 13.50 -3.18
C ILE A 67 -3.09 14.60 -2.21
N PHE A 68 -2.63 15.82 -2.48
CA PHE A 68 -2.76 16.97 -1.57
C PHE A 68 -2.15 16.68 -0.18
N SER A 69 -2.97 16.69 0.88
CA SER A 69 -2.57 16.44 2.26
C SER A 69 -2.82 15.00 2.72
N THR A 70 -3.30 14.13 1.82
CA THR A 70 -3.60 12.73 2.11
C THR A 70 -2.56 11.82 1.49
N SER A 71 -2.03 10.90 2.29
CA SER A 71 -1.13 9.84 1.83
C SER A 71 -1.87 8.52 1.79
N TYR A 72 -1.73 7.78 0.69
CA TYR A 72 -2.28 6.45 0.52
C TYR A 72 -1.13 5.45 0.42
N LEU A 73 -1.17 4.44 1.27
CA LEU A 73 -0.17 3.38 1.30
C LEU A 73 -0.81 2.06 0.97
N LEU A 74 -0.17 1.30 0.10
CA LEU A 74 -0.45 -0.10 -0.12
C LEU A 74 0.73 -0.91 0.41
N LEU A 75 0.46 -1.81 1.35
CA LEU A 75 1.46 -2.51 2.12
C LEU A 75 1.27 -4.02 1.97
N VAL A 76 2.39 -4.75 1.95
CA VAL A 76 2.43 -6.18 2.25
C VAL A 76 2.94 -6.31 3.68
N VAL A 77 2.17 -6.99 4.50
CA VAL A 77 2.51 -7.27 5.89
C VAL A 77 2.66 -8.78 6.04
N LYS A 78 3.79 -9.24 6.58
CA LYS A 78 4.00 -10.65 6.90
C LYS A 78 4.47 -10.83 8.34
N GLY A 79 4.03 -11.92 8.95
CA GLY A 79 4.45 -12.34 10.28
C GLY A 79 3.48 -13.38 10.82
N PRO A 80 3.52 -13.68 12.12
CA PRO A 80 2.68 -14.72 12.69
C PRO A 80 1.20 -14.33 12.68
N SER A 81 0.33 -15.33 12.71
CA SER A 81 -1.09 -15.11 12.98
C SER A 81 -1.26 -14.46 14.35
N LYS A 82 -2.07 -13.41 14.41
CA LYS A 82 -2.53 -12.90 15.70
C LYS A 82 -3.29 -14.01 16.39
N ARG A 83 -2.92 -14.34 17.63
CA ARG A 83 -3.75 -15.17 18.50
C ARG A 83 -5.14 -14.53 18.56
N ASP A 84 -6.11 -15.15 17.93
CA ASP A 84 -7.50 -14.86 18.15
C ASP A 84 -7.81 -15.14 19.63
N ALA A 85 -8.58 -14.24 20.26
CA ALA A 85 -8.96 -14.31 21.66
C ALA A 85 -9.75 -15.60 22.02
N MET A 86 -10.04 -16.46 21.04
CA MET A 86 -10.80 -17.70 21.17
C MET A 86 -9.93 -18.96 21.34
N GLY A 87 -8.61 -18.83 21.42
CA GLY A 87 -7.75 -19.95 21.82
C GLY A 87 -7.67 -21.11 20.81
N ALA A 88 -8.10 -20.90 19.56
CA ALA A 88 -7.75 -21.80 18.47
C ALA A 88 -6.24 -21.69 18.25
N GLY A 89 -5.57 -22.85 18.24
CA GLY A 89 -4.13 -22.98 18.40
C GLY A 89 -3.30 -22.15 17.43
N HIS A 90 -2.07 -21.87 17.84
CA HIS A 90 -1.03 -21.44 16.91
C HIS A 90 -1.05 -22.35 15.69
N CYS A 91 -1.10 -21.77 14.50
CA CYS A 91 -0.38 -22.36 13.39
C CYS A 91 1.10 -22.40 13.85
N GLY A 92 1.53 -23.52 14.44
CA GLY A 92 2.67 -23.60 15.36
C GLY A 92 4.04 -23.15 14.83
N ALA A 93 4.15 -22.72 13.57
CA ALA A 93 5.39 -22.24 12.96
C ALA A 93 5.21 -21.40 11.67
N GLY A 94 3.99 -21.03 11.25
CA GLY A 94 3.77 -20.46 9.93
C GLY A 94 3.61 -18.95 9.89
N SER A 95 3.93 -18.35 8.74
CA SER A 95 3.70 -16.93 8.47
C SER A 95 2.35 -16.74 7.77
N GLU A 96 1.67 -15.69 8.14
CA GLU A 96 0.53 -15.11 7.44
C GLU A 96 1.02 -13.93 6.58
N THR A 97 0.33 -13.67 5.47
CA THR A 97 0.57 -12.48 4.64
C THR A 97 -0.75 -11.74 4.42
N ALA A 98 -0.74 -10.43 4.67
CA ALA A 98 -1.88 -9.55 4.40
C ALA A 98 -1.49 -8.39 3.48
N ILE A 99 -2.41 -8.05 2.57
CA ILE A 99 -2.40 -6.78 1.84
C ILE A 99 -3.17 -5.76 2.67
N VAL A 100 -2.51 -4.65 3.00
CA VAL A 100 -3.11 -3.57 3.80
C VAL A 100 -3.09 -2.29 3.00
N TRP A 101 -4.25 -1.68 2.83
CA TRP A 101 -4.39 -0.33 2.30
C TRP A 101 -4.67 0.62 3.45
N VAL A 102 -3.98 1.77 3.47
CA VAL A 102 -4.08 2.77 4.53
C VAL A 102 -4.21 4.16 3.91
N GLU A 103 -5.24 4.89 4.33
CA GLU A 103 -5.37 6.33 4.10
C GLU A 103 -4.90 7.09 5.33
N LEU A 104 -3.98 8.03 5.12
CA LEU A 104 -3.39 8.87 6.14
C LEU A 104 -3.70 10.34 5.89
N LEU A 105 -4.23 11.03 6.90
CA LEU A 105 -4.33 12.49 6.91
C LEU A 105 -3.41 13.03 7.99
N ALA A 106 -2.42 13.84 7.61
CA ALA A 106 -1.38 14.33 8.52
C ALA A 106 -0.73 13.19 9.36
N TRP A 107 -0.41 12.07 8.70
CA TRP A 107 0.20 10.87 9.29
C TRP A 107 -0.65 10.14 10.35
N ARG A 108 -1.95 10.44 10.42
CA ARG A 108 -2.92 9.68 11.23
C ARG A 108 -3.77 8.82 10.32
N ILE A 109 -3.99 7.56 10.70
CA ILE A 109 -4.88 6.67 9.96
C ILE A 109 -6.29 7.24 10.01
N ARG A 110 -6.86 7.49 8.84
CA ARG A 110 -8.26 7.86 8.68
C ARG A 110 -9.09 6.64 8.29
N HIS A 111 -8.60 5.87 7.33
CA HIS A 111 -9.22 4.64 6.87
C HIS A 111 -8.17 3.57 6.62
N SER A 112 -8.56 2.32 6.77
CA SER A 112 -7.71 1.18 6.42
C SER A 112 -8.55 0.00 5.99
N LYS A 113 -8.00 -0.82 5.09
CA LYS A 113 -8.56 -2.11 4.68
C LYS A 113 -7.44 -3.14 4.77
N SER A 114 -7.79 -4.36 5.15
CA SER A 114 -6.84 -5.48 5.24
C SER A 114 -7.47 -6.70 4.59
N GLN A 115 -6.70 -7.41 3.78
CA GLN A 115 -7.08 -8.70 3.21
C GLN A 115 -5.97 -9.70 3.48
N LEU A 116 -6.30 -10.79 4.18
CA LEU A 116 -5.41 -11.92 4.35
C LEU A 116 -5.33 -12.67 3.02
N VAL A 117 -4.12 -12.84 2.49
CA VAL A 117 -3.88 -13.44 1.16
C VAL A 117 -3.03 -14.71 1.24
N GLU A 118 -2.35 -14.93 2.36
CA GLU A 118 -1.72 -16.20 2.74
C GLU A 118 -2.06 -16.53 4.17
N SER A 119 -2.43 -17.78 4.41
CA SER A 119 -2.49 -18.34 5.75
C SER A 119 -1.80 -19.68 5.81
N CYS A 120 -1.10 -19.91 6.91
CA CYS A 120 -0.43 -21.18 7.17
C CYS A 120 -1.37 -22.24 7.77
N LEU A 121 -2.59 -21.85 8.17
CA LEU A 121 -3.64 -22.77 8.62
C LEU A 121 -4.29 -23.55 7.47
N GLN A 122 -4.07 -23.10 6.23
CA GLN A 122 -4.51 -23.80 5.05
C GLN A 122 -3.31 -24.18 4.21
N ASN A 123 -3.36 -25.34 3.54
CA ASN A 123 -2.41 -25.75 2.50
C ASN A 123 -2.58 -24.90 1.22
N THR A 124 -2.87 -23.60 1.40
CA THR A 124 -2.99 -22.60 0.37
C THR A 124 -1.60 -22.04 0.11
N TYR A 125 -0.89 -22.69 -0.79
CA TYR A 125 0.22 -22.03 -1.47
C TYR A 125 -0.33 -20.78 -2.16
N ILE A 126 0.36 -19.64 -2.03
CA ILE A 126 0.18 -18.58 -3.02
C ILE A 126 0.32 -19.22 -4.38
N THR A 127 -0.76 -19.19 -5.16
CA THR A 127 -0.67 -19.36 -6.60
C THR A 127 -0.54 -18.01 -7.32
N GLY A 128 -0.79 -16.90 -6.65
CA GLY A 128 -0.75 -15.57 -7.26
C GLY A 128 0.54 -14.80 -7.01
N THR A 129 1.31 -14.60 -8.07
CA THR A 129 2.23 -13.47 -8.13
C THR A 129 1.45 -12.16 -8.01
N ILE A 130 2.05 -11.16 -7.35
CA ILE A 130 1.54 -9.79 -7.43
C ILE A 130 1.88 -9.30 -8.83
N ASP A 131 0.84 -9.15 -9.67
CA ASP A 131 0.99 -8.72 -11.04
C ASP A 131 0.72 -7.22 -11.12
N TRP A 132 1.78 -6.46 -11.42
CA TRP A 132 1.70 -5.04 -11.68
C TRP A 132 1.57 -4.76 -13.18
N THR A 133 0.56 -3.99 -13.53
CA THR A 133 0.56 -3.15 -14.74
C THR A 133 1.04 -1.75 -14.37
N ALA A 134 1.15 -0.83 -15.33
CA ALA A 134 1.62 0.54 -15.07
C ALA A 134 0.82 1.25 -13.96
N ASP A 135 -0.50 1.05 -13.96
CA ASP A 135 -1.45 1.78 -13.10
C ASP A 135 -2.25 0.90 -12.15
N GLN A 136 -2.23 -0.43 -12.34
CA GLN A 136 -3.04 -1.34 -11.55
C GLN A 136 -2.23 -2.51 -11.02
N MET A 137 -2.51 -2.88 -9.77
CA MET A 137 -2.06 -4.13 -9.18
C MET A 137 -3.20 -5.12 -9.14
N GLN A 138 -2.89 -6.36 -9.50
CA GLN A 138 -3.79 -7.49 -9.33
C GLN A 138 -3.07 -8.63 -8.60
N MET A 139 -3.77 -9.30 -7.69
CA MET A 139 -3.29 -10.51 -7.04
C MET A 139 -4.42 -11.54 -7.00
N LYS A 140 -4.13 -12.77 -7.44
CA LYS A 140 -5.03 -13.91 -7.24
C LYS A 140 -4.64 -14.64 -5.96
N PHE A 141 -5.62 -15.07 -5.18
CA PHE A 141 -5.35 -15.83 -3.96
C PHE A 141 -6.51 -16.77 -3.66
N SER A 142 -6.24 -17.86 -2.94
CA SER A 142 -7.29 -18.76 -2.46
C SER A 142 -8.03 -18.10 -1.31
N ASP A 143 -9.36 -18.16 -1.35
CA ASP A 143 -10.22 -17.68 -0.27
C ASP A 143 -9.99 -18.53 0.99
N ILE A 144 -9.50 -17.91 2.05
CA ILE A 144 -9.17 -18.62 3.30
C ILE A 144 -10.45 -19.10 3.99
N ASP A 145 -11.60 -18.46 3.79
CA ASP A 145 -12.86 -18.96 4.34
C ASP A 145 -13.48 -20.06 3.46
N SER A 146 -12.96 -20.26 2.24
CA SER A 146 -13.50 -21.20 1.26
C SER A 146 -12.40 -21.64 0.28
N ALA A 147 -11.49 -22.50 0.72
CA ALA A 147 -10.26 -22.89 0.00
C ALA A 147 -10.44 -23.34 -1.47
N SER A 148 -11.65 -23.75 -1.88
CA SER A 148 -11.99 -24.09 -3.26
C SER A 148 -12.26 -22.90 -4.18
N ARG A 149 -12.23 -21.65 -3.67
CA ARG A 149 -12.55 -20.45 -4.43
C ARG A 149 -11.31 -19.57 -4.58
N THR A 150 -10.99 -19.20 -5.81
CA THR A 150 -9.99 -18.16 -6.08
C THR A 150 -10.66 -16.80 -6.03
N ARG A 151 -10.00 -15.85 -5.37
CA ARG A 151 -10.35 -14.42 -5.33
C ARG A 151 -9.31 -13.62 -6.07
N VAL A 152 -9.72 -12.43 -6.50
CA VAL A 152 -8.86 -11.45 -7.15
C VAL A 152 -8.92 -10.17 -6.34
N LEU A 153 -7.77 -9.75 -5.81
CA LEU A 153 -7.57 -8.43 -5.24
C LEU A 153 -7.12 -7.49 -6.35
N ARG A 154 -7.73 -6.30 -6.44
CA ARG A 154 -7.34 -5.25 -7.40
C ARG A 154 -7.16 -3.92 -6.71
N TYR A 155 -6.11 -3.21 -7.08
CA TYR A 155 -5.82 -1.84 -6.65
C TYR A 155 -5.50 -0.98 -7.87
N ASP A 156 -6.05 0.24 -7.89
CA ASP A 156 -5.85 1.23 -8.95
C ASP A 156 -5.06 2.41 -8.40
N ARG A 157 -3.84 2.59 -8.90
CA ARG A 157 -2.90 3.63 -8.51
C ARG A 157 -3.37 5.02 -8.91
N LEU A 158 -4.19 5.14 -9.95
CA LEU A 158 -4.74 6.42 -10.40
C LEU A 158 -5.89 6.90 -9.51
N ASN A 159 -6.54 5.99 -8.79
CA ASN A 159 -7.64 6.27 -7.87
C ASN A 159 -7.40 5.62 -6.50
N PRO A 160 -6.28 5.95 -5.81
CA PRO A 160 -5.85 5.24 -4.60
C PRO A 160 -6.81 5.44 -3.42
N GLU A 161 -7.64 6.49 -3.44
CA GLU A 161 -8.66 6.78 -2.43
C GLU A 161 -9.77 5.73 -2.35
N ARG A 162 -9.95 4.92 -3.39
CA ARG A 162 -10.94 3.82 -3.40
C ARG A 162 -10.46 2.62 -2.58
N GLY A 163 -9.15 2.54 -2.34
CA GLY A 163 -8.49 1.35 -1.81
C GLY A 163 -8.58 0.16 -2.77
N PHE A 164 -8.26 -1.03 -2.27
CA PHE A 164 -8.42 -2.24 -3.08
C PHE A 164 -9.85 -2.79 -3.03
N THR A 165 -10.16 -3.62 -4.02
CA THR A 165 -11.39 -4.43 -4.10
C THR A 165 -11.02 -5.91 -4.13
N VAL A 166 -11.93 -6.76 -3.66
CA VAL A 166 -11.77 -8.23 -3.67
C VAL A 166 -13.02 -8.83 -4.31
N THR A 167 -12.83 -9.59 -5.40
CA THR A 167 -13.93 -10.21 -6.14
C THR A 167 -13.65 -11.70 -6.38
N PRO A 168 -14.67 -12.55 -6.61
CA PRO A 168 -14.44 -13.90 -7.14
C PRO A 168 -13.63 -13.88 -8.45
N ASP A 169 -12.80 -14.89 -8.68
CA ASP A 169 -12.15 -15.09 -9.98
C ASP A 169 -13.15 -15.67 -10.98
N SER A 170 -13.57 -14.86 -11.95
CA SER A 170 -14.52 -15.25 -12.99
C SER A 170 -13.89 -16.15 -14.08
N SER A 171 -12.57 -16.36 -14.05
CA SER A 171 -11.87 -17.20 -15.03
C SER A 171 -11.88 -18.69 -14.70
N ALA A 172 -12.26 -19.07 -13.47
CA ALA A 172 -12.42 -20.47 -13.08
C ALA A 172 -13.81 -20.97 -13.52
N LYS A 173 -13.93 -21.35 -14.79
CA LYS A 173 -15.08 -22.12 -15.31
C LYS A 173 -14.64 -23.52 -15.68
#